data_AF-A0A0A1TWC9-F1
#
_entry.id   AF-A0A0A1TWC9-F1
#
_cell.length_a   1.000
_cell.length_b   1.000
_cell.length_c   1.000
_cell.angle_alpha   90.00
_cell.angle_beta   90.00
_cell.angle_gamma   90.00
#
_symmetry.space_group_name_H-M   'P 1'
#
loop_
_entity.id
_entity.type
_entity.pdbx_description
1 polymer ?
#
loop_
_entity_poly.entity_id
_entity_poly.type
_entity_poly.pdbx_seq_one_letter_code
_entity_poly.pdbx_strand_id
1 'polypeptide(L)'
;MATLCSYHGMIVSKYFKTIRDFIRLEFVCKKYYCNMEKFHYNPIPLNSKTLFNFSHIETLHLFDVEDETFGNDIVGIVQNIKRCILLVEKSFYEITVWFNVDYTTVVLNKNKNFLFKNVTYTKNDREKFGTTISHYVRSIGDHCFENCKYMSSVEIPSCVTSIGEYCFSECKNINTVTIPCNVTTLNDYCFYRCKKLSTINLPLHILSIGNCCFEKCKHLSSVTIPLHVTSFGVSSFCECSTLSHLDIPASVLSIGNFCFFACCSLSDVNIPSSVTSIGHNCFNCCINLTSVTVSAQIKSLEHDCFFKCSNLNTIILPKSITSIGERCFWRCKNLSTIQIPSSVQIIGDHCFHKCYNLKDITLHHNVKTVGNCCYYNCINLSTVVIQSNVKFGNDCFFGCTNLINVKTIKRGTSLGQIPFSSKTIHHDKMNKKDHKKCSFV
;
A
#
# COMPACT_ATOMS: atom_id res chain seq x y z
N MET A 1 22.75 -26.37 -42.27
CA MET A 1 22.90 -25.35 -41.20
C MET A 1 22.58 -23.99 -41.81
N ALA A 2 21.59 -23.27 -41.29
CA ALA A 2 21.33 -21.89 -41.73
C ALA A 2 22.55 -21.02 -41.38
N THR A 3 23.14 -20.34 -42.37
CA THR A 3 24.29 -19.47 -42.12
C THR A 3 23.80 -18.08 -41.74
N LEU A 4 24.22 -17.56 -40.56
CA LEU A 4 23.90 -16.19 -40.13
C LEU A 4 24.49 -15.20 -41.12
N CYS A 5 23.69 -14.59 -41.99
CA CYS A 5 24.16 -13.58 -42.94
C CYS A 5 24.59 -12.27 -42.23
N SER A 6 25.22 -11.35 -42.94
CA SER A 6 25.78 -10.13 -42.34
C SER A 6 24.72 -9.21 -41.70
N TYR A 7 23.46 -9.27 -42.14
CA TYR A 7 22.33 -8.58 -41.51
C TYR A 7 21.94 -9.19 -40.16
N HIS A 8 22.07 -10.51 -40.00
CA HIS A 8 21.86 -11.14 -38.68
C HIS A 8 22.90 -10.64 -37.68
N GLY A 9 24.16 -10.47 -38.13
CA GLY A 9 25.22 -9.86 -37.33
C GLY A 9 24.86 -8.44 -36.87
N MET A 10 24.33 -7.61 -37.78
CA MET A 10 23.85 -6.27 -37.43
C MET A 10 22.74 -6.32 -36.38
N ILE A 11 21.72 -7.17 -36.57
CA ILE A 11 20.60 -7.33 -35.62
C ILE A 11 21.10 -7.74 -34.23
N VAL A 12 22.00 -8.72 -34.15
CA VAL A 12 22.60 -9.16 -32.88
C VAL A 12 23.44 -8.05 -32.24
N SER A 13 24.20 -7.31 -33.06
CA SER A 13 25.05 -6.23 -32.54
C SER A 13 24.27 -5.05 -31.95
N LYS A 14 22.95 -4.93 -32.19
CA LYS A 14 22.09 -3.96 -31.49
C LYS A 14 22.11 -4.12 -29.97
N TYR A 15 22.46 -5.29 -29.46
CA TYR A 15 22.51 -5.61 -28.03
C TYR A 15 23.92 -5.46 -27.42
N PHE A 16 24.90 -5.01 -28.20
CA PHE A 16 26.24 -4.74 -27.71
C PHE A 16 26.25 -3.52 -26.79
N LYS A 17 27.16 -3.52 -25.82
CA LYS A 17 27.20 -2.49 -24.78
C LYS A 17 28.26 -1.42 -25.04
N THR A 18 29.31 -1.77 -25.77
CA THR A 18 30.46 -0.89 -25.96
C THR A 18 30.93 -0.90 -27.40
N ILE A 19 31.61 0.18 -27.81
CA ILE A 19 32.26 0.26 -29.13
C ILE A 19 33.26 -0.89 -29.35
N ARG A 20 33.89 -1.39 -28.28
CA ARG A 20 34.83 -2.52 -28.36
C ARG A 20 34.16 -3.80 -28.84
N ASP A 21 32.89 -4.01 -28.51
CA ASP A 21 32.15 -5.19 -28.94
C ASP A 21 31.90 -5.16 -30.46
N PHE A 22 31.55 -3.98 -30.99
CA PHE A 22 31.42 -3.77 -32.43
C PHE A 22 32.75 -3.96 -33.15
N ILE A 23 33.82 -3.33 -32.67
CA ILE A 23 35.17 -3.49 -33.23
C ILE A 23 35.56 -4.97 -33.23
N ARG A 24 35.37 -5.68 -32.11
CA ARG A 24 35.67 -7.12 -32.03
C ARG A 24 34.89 -7.93 -33.06
N LEU A 25 33.60 -7.66 -33.26
CA LEU A 25 32.79 -8.36 -34.25
C LEU A 25 33.36 -8.21 -35.67
N GLU A 26 33.72 -6.98 -36.06
CA GLU A 26 34.26 -6.72 -37.41
C GLU A 26 35.66 -7.32 -37.60
N PHE A 27 36.48 -7.35 -36.55
CA PHE A 27 37.83 -7.92 -36.59
C PHE A 27 37.84 -9.45 -36.57
N VAL A 28 36.87 -10.10 -35.91
CA VAL A 28 36.81 -11.56 -35.79
C VAL A 28 36.44 -12.23 -37.11
N CYS A 29 35.61 -11.60 -37.96
CA CYS A 29 35.19 -12.20 -39.21
C CYS A 29 34.95 -11.16 -40.32
N LYS A 30 35.64 -11.30 -41.45
CA LYS A 30 35.45 -10.46 -42.65
C LYS A 30 34.00 -10.39 -43.13
N LYS A 31 33.17 -11.40 -42.81
CA LYS A 31 31.72 -11.41 -43.12
C LYS A 31 30.96 -10.25 -42.47
N TYR A 32 31.43 -9.77 -41.32
CA TYR A 32 30.84 -8.67 -40.58
C TYR A 32 31.66 -7.38 -40.72
N TYR A 33 32.59 -7.33 -41.69
CA TYR A 33 33.25 -6.08 -42.06
C TYR A 33 32.18 -5.06 -42.50
N CYS A 34 32.33 -3.78 -42.10
CA CYS A 34 31.34 -2.72 -42.29
C CYS A 34 29.98 -2.98 -41.61
N ASN A 35 29.96 -3.67 -40.46
CA ASN A 35 28.71 -3.86 -39.70
C ASN A 35 28.19 -2.55 -39.11
N MET A 36 29.08 -1.70 -38.57
CA MET A 36 28.72 -0.40 -38.00
C MET A 36 28.17 0.58 -39.04
N GLU A 37 28.64 0.50 -40.29
CA GLU A 37 28.16 1.35 -41.40
C GLU A 37 26.69 1.09 -41.77
N LYS A 38 26.12 -0.05 -41.36
CA LYS A 38 24.71 -0.41 -41.67
C LYS A 38 23.70 0.26 -40.73
N PHE A 39 24.17 0.94 -39.70
CA PHE A 39 23.32 1.62 -38.74
C PHE A 39 23.01 3.04 -39.18
N HIS A 40 21.72 3.36 -39.26
CA HIS A 40 21.22 4.73 -39.47
C HIS A 40 20.95 5.47 -38.14
N TYR A 41 21.23 4.80 -37.02
CA TYR A 41 21.11 5.33 -35.66
C TYR A 41 22.20 4.74 -34.77
N ASN A 42 22.66 5.46 -33.73
CA ASN A 42 23.64 4.90 -32.81
C ASN A 42 23.01 3.86 -31.85
N PRO A 43 23.49 2.61 -31.83
CA PRO A 43 23.01 1.59 -30.89
C PRO A 43 23.56 1.75 -29.47
N ILE A 44 24.58 2.59 -29.29
CA ILE A 44 25.26 2.89 -28.02
C ILE A 44 25.54 4.41 -27.95
N PRO A 45 25.79 4.98 -26.76
CA PRO A 45 26.31 6.35 -26.65
C PRO A 45 27.57 6.55 -27.49
N LEU A 46 27.63 7.66 -28.21
CA LEU A 46 28.79 8.03 -29.03
C LEU A 46 29.48 9.27 -28.47
N ASN A 47 30.74 9.43 -28.84
CA ASN A 47 31.49 10.65 -28.63
C ASN A 47 32.26 11.02 -29.90
N SER A 48 32.92 12.18 -29.89
CA SER A 48 33.74 12.67 -31.01
C SER A 48 34.77 11.65 -31.53
N LYS A 49 35.23 10.71 -30.70
CA LYS A 49 36.17 9.65 -31.09
C LYS A 49 35.50 8.38 -31.62
N THR A 50 34.20 8.19 -31.46
CA THR A 50 33.51 6.96 -31.91
C THR A 50 32.48 7.21 -33.00
N LEU A 51 32.10 8.48 -33.23
CA LEU A 51 31.13 8.85 -34.26
C LEU A 51 31.55 8.37 -35.66
N PHE A 52 32.84 8.46 -35.99
CA PHE A 52 33.36 8.08 -37.31
C PHE A 52 33.16 6.59 -37.63
N ASN A 53 33.04 5.73 -36.61
CA ASN A 53 32.80 4.31 -36.80
C ASN A 53 31.40 4.03 -37.37
N PHE A 54 30.45 4.94 -37.18
CA PHE A 54 29.07 4.85 -37.62
C PHE A 54 28.77 5.95 -38.64
N SER A 55 29.34 5.82 -39.83
CA SER A 55 29.35 6.86 -40.87
C SER A 55 27.97 7.29 -41.36
N HIS A 56 27.00 6.37 -41.41
CA HIS A 56 25.66 6.61 -41.97
C HIS A 56 24.59 6.95 -40.92
N ILE A 57 24.97 7.37 -39.71
CA ILE A 57 23.98 7.81 -38.71
C ILE A 57 23.26 9.07 -39.20
N GLU A 58 21.94 8.94 -39.29
CA GLU A 58 20.96 10.00 -39.55
C GLU A 58 20.16 10.35 -38.29
N THR A 59 19.91 9.37 -37.41
CA THR A 59 19.20 9.57 -36.13
C THR A 59 20.15 9.45 -34.95
N LEU A 60 20.30 10.51 -34.17
CA LEU A 60 21.07 10.46 -32.92
C LEU A 60 20.15 10.04 -31.76
N HIS A 61 20.48 8.96 -31.09
CA HIS A 61 19.92 8.57 -29.81
C HIS A 61 20.78 9.12 -28.67
N LEU A 62 20.15 9.92 -27.81
CA LEU A 62 20.71 10.34 -26.53
C LEU A 62 20.05 9.49 -25.44
N PHE A 63 20.85 8.67 -24.78
CA PHE A 63 20.43 7.75 -23.73
C PHE A 63 20.55 8.36 -22.32
N ASP A 64 21.52 9.26 -22.13
CA ASP A 64 21.77 9.99 -20.88
C ASP A 64 21.92 11.51 -21.13
N VAL A 65 21.74 12.31 -20.07
CA VAL A 65 21.88 13.78 -20.11
C VAL A 65 23.30 14.20 -20.48
N GLU A 66 24.29 13.37 -20.15
CA GLU A 66 25.71 13.61 -20.40
C GLU A 66 26.19 13.13 -21.77
N ASP A 67 25.31 12.56 -22.60
CA ASP A 67 25.67 12.11 -23.95
C ASP A 67 26.03 13.29 -24.87
N GLU A 68 27.04 13.09 -25.72
CA GLU A 68 27.52 14.13 -26.63
C GLU A 68 26.46 14.48 -27.69
N THR A 69 26.14 15.77 -27.80
CA THR A 69 25.12 16.29 -28.73
C THR A 69 25.68 16.66 -30.10
N PHE A 70 27.00 16.68 -30.24
CA PHE A 70 27.71 17.11 -31.46
C PHE A 70 27.26 18.49 -31.97
N GLY A 71 26.99 19.41 -31.04
CA GLY A 71 26.53 20.78 -31.32
C GLY A 71 25.00 20.96 -31.32
N ASN A 72 24.23 19.89 -31.08
CA ASN A 72 22.77 19.94 -31.06
C ASN A 72 22.21 20.04 -29.63
N ASP A 73 22.54 21.11 -28.91
CA ASP A 73 22.21 21.24 -27.49
C ASP A 73 20.69 21.39 -27.23
N ILE A 74 20.24 20.74 -26.15
CA ILE A 74 18.84 20.77 -25.71
C ILE A 74 18.61 22.00 -24.83
N VAL A 75 17.73 22.91 -25.25
CA VAL A 75 17.43 24.12 -24.48
C VAL A 75 16.71 23.74 -23.18
N GLY A 76 17.15 24.28 -22.06
CA GLY A 76 16.56 24.01 -20.74
C GLY A 76 17.28 22.93 -19.93
N ILE A 77 18.25 22.23 -20.53
CA ILE A 77 19.08 21.23 -19.85
C ILE A 77 20.51 21.75 -19.77
N VAL A 78 21.07 21.78 -18.54
CA VAL A 78 22.50 22.04 -18.36
C VAL A 78 23.22 20.72 -18.62
N GLN A 79 23.74 20.54 -19.83
CA GLN A 79 24.57 19.40 -20.15
C GLN A 79 25.98 19.70 -19.64
N ASN A 80 26.47 18.95 -18.64
CA ASN A 80 27.83 19.11 -18.09
C ASN A 80 28.88 18.52 -19.04
N ILE A 81 28.73 18.79 -20.33
CA ILE A 81 29.77 18.53 -21.31
C ILE A 81 30.90 19.45 -20.89
N LYS A 82 31.98 18.86 -20.36
CA LYS A 82 33.28 19.52 -20.26
C LYS A 82 33.45 20.26 -21.56
N ARG A 83 33.39 21.59 -21.51
CA ARG A 83 33.54 22.51 -22.65
C ARG A 83 34.99 22.49 -23.15
N CYS A 84 35.63 21.32 -23.13
CA CYS A 84 36.81 20.97 -23.87
C CYS A 84 36.36 20.91 -25.33
N ILE A 85 36.57 22.02 -26.05
CA ILE A 85 36.62 22.15 -27.52
C ILE A 85 35.72 21.13 -28.22
N LEU A 86 34.53 21.54 -28.68
CA LEU A 86 33.73 20.77 -29.65
C LEU A 86 34.68 20.29 -30.77
N LEU A 87 35.03 19.01 -30.76
CA LEU A 87 35.96 18.44 -31.73
C LEU A 87 35.24 18.12 -33.04
N VAL A 88 33.91 17.92 -32.99
CA VAL A 88 33.07 17.53 -34.12
C VAL A 88 31.67 18.14 -33.98
N GLU A 89 31.22 18.87 -35.00
CA GLU A 89 29.82 19.27 -35.18
C GLU A 89 29.18 18.42 -36.29
N LYS A 90 27.98 17.90 -36.04
CA LYS A 90 27.23 17.13 -37.04
C LYS A 90 25.73 17.39 -36.88
N SER A 91 25.06 17.74 -37.97
CA SER A 91 23.59 17.77 -38.01
C SER A 91 23.04 16.36 -38.23
N PHE A 92 21.93 16.08 -37.57
CA PHE A 92 21.19 14.82 -37.71
C PHE A 92 19.80 15.11 -38.29
N TYR A 93 19.20 14.11 -38.92
CA TYR A 93 17.81 14.20 -39.39
C TYR A 93 16.85 14.27 -38.21
N GLU A 94 17.02 13.39 -37.22
CA GLU A 94 16.24 13.35 -35.99
C GLU A 94 17.15 13.11 -34.78
N ILE A 95 16.82 13.68 -33.63
CA ILE A 95 17.48 13.39 -32.36
C ILE A 95 16.46 12.83 -31.38
N THR A 96 16.52 11.54 -31.11
CA THR A 96 15.65 10.88 -30.14
C THR A 96 16.28 10.96 -28.74
N VAL A 97 15.54 11.55 -27.81
CA VAL A 97 15.94 11.70 -26.40
C VAL A 97 15.21 10.65 -25.57
N TRP A 98 15.98 9.72 -24.98
CA TRP A 98 15.44 8.61 -24.18
C TRP A 98 15.41 8.88 -22.68
N PHE A 99 16.27 9.77 -22.15
CA PHE A 99 16.20 10.14 -20.75
C PHE A 99 14.98 11.04 -20.46
N ASN A 100 14.61 11.14 -19.18
CA ASN A 100 13.43 11.89 -18.77
C ASN A 100 13.65 13.40 -18.85
N VAL A 101 12.69 14.11 -19.43
CA VAL A 101 12.67 15.59 -19.47
C VAL A 101 11.33 16.13 -18.95
N ASP A 102 11.31 17.38 -18.50
CA ASP A 102 10.05 18.06 -18.16
C ASP A 102 9.32 18.57 -19.42
N TYR A 103 8.04 18.91 -19.28
CA TYR A 103 7.25 19.37 -20.42
C TYR A 103 7.69 20.75 -20.92
N THR A 104 8.17 21.62 -20.03
CA THR A 104 8.80 22.91 -20.39
C THR A 104 9.92 22.70 -21.42
N THR A 105 10.80 21.71 -21.23
CA THR A 105 11.90 21.39 -22.15
C THR A 105 11.39 21.04 -23.54
N VAL A 106 10.31 20.25 -23.63
CA VAL A 106 9.67 19.91 -24.90
C VAL A 106 9.17 21.17 -25.62
N VAL A 107 8.52 22.07 -24.89
CA VAL A 107 8.00 23.34 -25.44
C VAL A 107 9.14 24.23 -25.93
N LEU A 108 10.24 24.35 -25.18
CA LEU A 108 11.41 25.15 -25.55
C LEU A 108 12.12 24.63 -26.82
N ASN A 109 11.97 23.34 -27.14
CA ASN A 109 12.63 22.70 -28.28
C ASN A 109 11.65 22.31 -29.41
N LYS A 110 10.40 22.82 -29.40
CA LYS A 110 9.33 22.42 -30.34
C LYS A 110 9.66 22.59 -31.84
N ASN A 111 10.50 23.57 -32.18
CA ASN A 111 10.87 23.87 -33.57
C ASN A 111 12.19 23.20 -34.01
N LYS A 112 12.71 22.26 -33.20
CA LYS A 112 13.90 21.48 -33.50
C LYS A 112 13.52 20.03 -33.82
N ASN A 113 14.46 19.26 -34.35
CA ASN A 113 14.27 17.86 -34.75
C ASN A 113 14.35 16.86 -33.58
N PHE A 114 13.89 17.25 -32.39
CA PHE A 114 13.93 16.39 -31.21
C PHE A 114 12.66 15.53 -31.07
N LEU A 115 12.86 14.26 -30.77
CA LEU A 115 11.81 13.32 -30.39
C LEU A 115 12.02 12.86 -28.94
N PHE A 116 11.27 13.45 -28.02
CA PHE A 116 11.32 13.10 -26.60
C PHE A 116 10.46 11.87 -26.31
N LYS A 117 11.07 10.81 -25.78
CA LYS A 117 10.37 9.54 -25.48
C LYS A 117 9.75 9.53 -24.08
N ASN A 118 10.38 10.21 -23.11
CA ASN A 118 9.97 10.22 -21.71
C ASN A 118 9.80 11.67 -21.23
N VAL A 119 8.55 12.11 -21.17
CA VAL A 119 8.18 13.49 -20.80
C VAL A 119 7.35 13.47 -19.52
N THR A 120 7.86 14.12 -18.47
CA THR A 120 7.16 14.27 -17.18
C THR A 120 6.48 15.64 -17.11
N TYR A 121 5.19 15.67 -16.76
CA TYR A 121 4.51 16.91 -16.40
C TYR A 121 4.73 17.21 -14.92
N THR A 122 5.47 18.27 -14.62
CA THR A 122 5.90 18.62 -13.26
C THR A 122 4.99 19.68 -12.63
N LYS A 123 5.18 19.95 -11.34
CA LYS A 123 4.52 21.08 -10.67
C LYS A 123 4.84 22.43 -11.33
N ASN A 124 6.09 22.62 -11.76
CA ASN A 124 6.51 23.83 -12.48
C ASN A 124 5.81 23.94 -13.84
N ASP A 125 5.60 22.82 -14.53
CA ASP A 125 4.83 22.80 -15.77
C ASP A 125 3.37 23.15 -15.52
N ARG A 126 2.75 22.59 -14.48
CA ARG A 126 1.39 22.95 -14.07
C ARG A 126 1.26 24.45 -13.77
N GLU A 127 2.24 25.03 -13.08
CA GLU A 127 2.23 26.47 -12.76
C GLU A 127 2.34 27.36 -14.01
N LYS A 128 3.02 26.90 -15.06
CA LYS A 128 3.18 27.63 -16.33
C LYS A 128 2.02 27.39 -17.32
N PHE A 129 1.54 26.15 -17.42
CA PHE A 129 0.64 25.70 -18.48
C PHE A 129 -0.76 25.31 -17.97
N GLY A 130 -0.99 25.33 -16.66
CA GLY A 130 -2.30 25.05 -16.05
C GLY A 130 -2.53 23.56 -15.76
N THR A 131 -3.78 23.12 -15.86
CA THR A 131 -4.19 21.74 -15.53
C THR A 131 -4.41 20.85 -16.76
N THR A 132 -4.28 21.39 -17.97
CA THR A 132 -4.42 20.64 -19.22
C THR A 132 -3.10 19.96 -19.56
N ILE A 133 -3.08 18.62 -19.50
CA ILE A 133 -1.89 17.81 -19.74
C ILE A 133 -1.82 17.44 -21.23
N SER A 134 -0.65 17.64 -21.85
CA SER A 134 -0.44 17.34 -23.27
C SER A 134 -0.30 15.85 -23.57
N HIS A 135 -0.70 15.41 -24.77
CA HIS A 135 -0.55 14.02 -25.23
C HIS A 135 0.91 13.57 -25.45
N TYR A 136 1.88 14.48 -25.37
CA TYR A 136 3.30 14.15 -25.35
C TYR A 136 3.77 13.62 -23.98
N VAL A 137 3.02 13.90 -22.92
CA VAL A 137 3.37 13.50 -21.55
C VAL A 137 3.22 11.99 -21.39
N ARG A 138 4.17 11.38 -20.69
CA ARG A 138 4.18 9.94 -20.33
C ARG A 138 4.08 9.71 -18.83
N SER A 139 4.41 10.71 -18.02
CA SER A 139 4.36 10.63 -16.55
C SER A 139 3.92 11.94 -15.94
N ILE A 140 3.25 11.89 -14.80
CA ILE A 140 2.99 13.06 -13.96
C ILE A 140 3.92 12.99 -12.76
N GLY A 141 4.69 14.05 -12.53
CA GLY A 141 5.69 14.09 -11.48
C GLY A 141 5.11 14.15 -10.07
N ASP A 142 5.96 13.91 -9.08
CA ASP A 142 5.60 14.02 -7.67
C ASP A 142 5.11 15.43 -7.34
N HIS A 143 4.13 15.53 -6.44
CA HIS A 143 3.52 16.79 -5.99
C HIS A 143 2.96 17.68 -7.13
N CYS A 144 2.78 17.15 -8.36
CA CYS A 144 2.44 17.97 -9.52
C CYS A 144 1.16 18.80 -9.31
N PHE A 145 0.09 18.17 -8.84
CA PHE A 145 -1.18 18.82 -8.52
C PHE A 145 -1.38 19.06 -7.02
N GLU A 146 -0.34 18.93 -6.19
CA GLU A 146 -0.49 19.09 -4.75
C GLU A 146 -1.09 20.48 -4.42
N ASN A 147 -2.06 20.47 -3.51
CA ASN A 147 -2.77 21.65 -3.02
C ASN A 147 -3.45 22.46 -4.14
N CYS A 148 -3.82 21.83 -5.27
CA CYS A 148 -4.66 22.42 -6.32
C CYS A 148 -6.09 22.67 -5.81
N LYS A 149 -6.30 23.78 -5.11
CA LYS A 149 -7.60 24.10 -4.50
C LYS A 149 -8.68 24.50 -5.50
N TYR A 150 -8.35 24.89 -6.72
CA TYR A 150 -9.33 25.35 -7.73
C TYR A 150 -9.80 24.22 -8.67
N MET A 151 -9.15 23.06 -8.64
CA MET A 151 -9.41 21.96 -9.57
C MET A 151 -10.53 21.05 -9.06
N SER A 152 -11.62 20.93 -9.83
CA SER A 152 -12.73 20.01 -9.54
C SER A 152 -12.57 18.65 -10.23
N SER A 153 -11.90 18.62 -11.38
CA SER A 153 -11.62 17.42 -12.17
C SER A 153 -10.30 17.60 -12.92
N VAL A 154 -9.70 16.49 -13.33
CA VAL A 154 -8.48 16.46 -14.16
C VAL A 154 -8.62 15.32 -15.15
N GLU A 155 -8.36 15.63 -16.43
CA GLU A 155 -8.31 14.65 -17.50
C GLU A 155 -6.84 14.27 -17.73
N ILE A 156 -6.50 13.03 -17.38
CA ILE A 156 -5.14 12.51 -17.58
C ILE A 156 -5.11 11.78 -18.93
N PRO A 157 -4.21 12.16 -19.86
CA PRO A 157 -4.10 11.51 -21.17
C PRO A 157 -3.82 10.01 -21.08
N SER A 158 -4.39 9.22 -22.01
CA SER A 158 -4.24 7.76 -22.03
C SER A 158 -2.80 7.26 -22.19
N CYS A 159 -1.91 8.10 -22.73
CA CYS A 159 -0.49 7.82 -22.90
C CYS A 159 0.33 7.97 -21.61
N VAL A 160 -0.26 8.46 -20.52
CA VAL A 160 0.40 8.52 -19.21
C VAL A 160 0.44 7.13 -18.59
N THR A 161 1.64 6.69 -18.21
CA THR A 161 1.93 5.38 -17.64
C THR A 161 2.23 5.43 -16.14
N SER A 162 2.53 6.61 -15.58
CA SER A 162 2.80 6.77 -14.14
C SER A 162 2.34 8.11 -13.59
N ILE A 163 1.95 8.09 -12.31
CA ILE A 163 1.52 9.26 -11.52
C ILE A 163 2.34 9.27 -10.24
N GLY A 164 3.06 10.36 -9.98
CA GLY A 164 3.99 10.50 -8.86
C GLY A 164 3.35 10.46 -7.47
N GLU A 165 4.20 10.38 -6.45
CA GLU A 165 3.81 10.48 -5.05
C GLU A 165 3.20 11.86 -4.74
N TYR A 166 2.26 11.93 -3.81
CA TYR A 166 1.56 13.16 -3.42
C TYR A 166 0.89 13.92 -4.57
N CYS A 167 0.74 13.32 -5.77
CA CYS A 167 0.40 14.06 -6.98
C CYS A 167 -0.88 14.89 -6.84
N PHE A 168 -1.95 14.34 -6.28
CA PHE A 168 -3.21 15.04 -6.00
C PHE A 168 -3.42 15.35 -4.50
N SER A 169 -2.37 15.26 -3.68
CA SER A 169 -2.45 15.54 -2.23
C SER A 169 -3.06 16.93 -1.97
N GLU A 170 -3.95 17.02 -0.98
CA GLU A 170 -4.65 18.23 -0.55
C GLU A 170 -5.49 18.93 -1.66
N CYS A 171 -5.83 18.23 -2.76
CA CYS A 171 -6.78 18.69 -3.78
C CYS A 171 -8.22 18.69 -3.24
N LYS A 172 -8.55 19.62 -2.34
CA LYS A 172 -9.79 19.62 -1.56
C LYS A 172 -11.08 19.71 -2.38
N ASN A 173 -11.01 20.19 -3.62
CA ASN A 173 -12.18 20.37 -4.48
C ASN A 173 -12.34 19.30 -5.56
N ILE A 174 -11.37 18.38 -5.71
CA ILE A 174 -11.45 17.33 -6.72
C ILE A 174 -12.59 16.37 -6.37
N ASN A 175 -13.50 16.13 -7.31
CA ASN A 175 -14.68 15.29 -7.11
C ASN A 175 -14.57 13.94 -7.82
N THR A 176 -13.89 13.93 -8.97
CA THR A 176 -13.67 12.78 -9.84
C THR A 176 -12.29 12.89 -10.49
N VAL A 177 -11.65 11.74 -10.70
CA VAL A 177 -10.39 11.60 -11.43
C VAL A 177 -10.49 10.35 -12.28
N THR A 178 -10.18 10.49 -13.57
CA THR A 178 -10.06 9.34 -14.48
C THR A 178 -8.59 8.96 -14.61
N ILE A 179 -8.22 7.83 -14.01
CA ILE A 179 -6.86 7.31 -14.11
C ILE A 179 -6.71 6.51 -15.42
N PRO A 180 -5.67 6.75 -16.23
CA PRO A 180 -5.44 6.02 -17.48
C PRO A 180 -5.25 4.51 -17.27
N CYS A 181 -5.67 3.71 -18.24
CA CYS A 181 -5.56 2.24 -18.18
C CYS A 181 -4.12 1.72 -18.09
N ASN A 182 -3.13 2.51 -18.52
CA ASN A 182 -1.71 2.14 -18.54
C ASN A 182 -1.01 2.39 -17.20
N VAL A 183 -1.68 3.00 -16.21
CA VAL A 183 -1.13 3.19 -14.86
C VAL A 183 -1.24 1.89 -14.07
N THR A 184 -0.11 1.37 -13.62
CA THR A 184 -0.01 0.07 -12.94
C THR A 184 0.13 0.17 -11.41
N THR A 185 0.41 1.36 -10.87
CA THR A 185 0.54 1.60 -9.43
C THR A 185 -0.15 2.89 -9.01
N LEU A 186 -0.75 2.88 -7.83
CA LEU A 186 -1.14 4.11 -7.13
C LEU A 186 -0.10 4.39 -6.06
N ASN A 187 0.69 5.44 -6.26
CA ASN A 187 1.79 5.78 -5.37
C ASN A 187 1.31 6.36 -4.03
N ASP A 188 2.24 6.45 -3.08
CA ASP A 188 2.00 6.92 -1.73
C ASP A 188 1.43 8.35 -1.74
N TYR A 189 0.46 8.60 -0.85
CA TYR A 189 -0.21 9.89 -0.66
C TYR A 189 -0.89 10.49 -1.92
N CYS A 190 -1.06 9.73 -3.00
CA CYS A 190 -1.51 10.27 -4.29
C CYS A 190 -2.81 11.08 -4.20
N PHE A 191 -3.82 10.63 -3.43
CA PHE A 191 -5.08 11.34 -3.17
C PHE A 191 -5.24 11.77 -1.70
N TYR A 192 -4.13 11.96 -0.98
CA TYR A 192 -4.16 12.36 0.43
C TYR A 192 -5.03 13.61 0.65
N ARG A 193 -6.00 13.57 1.57
CA ARG A 193 -6.90 14.69 1.90
C ARG A 193 -7.66 15.28 0.70
N CYS A 194 -7.98 14.48 -0.32
CA CYS A 194 -8.93 14.83 -1.38
C CYS A 194 -10.37 14.83 -0.85
N LYS A 195 -10.70 15.83 -0.03
CA LYS A 195 -11.92 15.82 0.80
C LYS A 195 -13.23 15.66 0.04
N LYS A 196 -13.34 16.17 -1.20
CA LYS A 196 -14.55 16.06 -2.03
C LYS A 196 -14.56 14.88 -3.00
N LEU A 197 -13.50 14.07 -3.04
CA LEU A 197 -13.45 12.89 -3.90
C LEU A 197 -14.50 11.90 -3.40
N SER A 198 -15.52 11.65 -4.22
CA SER A 198 -16.68 10.84 -3.84
C SER A 198 -16.60 9.41 -4.37
N THR A 199 -16.06 9.27 -5.57
CA THR A 199 -15.85 8.00 -6.26
C THR A 199 -14.54 8.07 -7.03
N ILE A 200 -13.85 6.94 -7.18
CA ILE A 200 -12.71 6.82 -8.08
C ILE A 200 -12.77 5.48 -8.81
N ASN A 201 -12.56 5.51 -10.12
CA ASN A 201 -12.47 4.31 -10.94
C ASN A 201 -11.00 3.95 -11.13
N LEU A 202 -10.60 2.80 -10.62
CA LEU A 202 -9.24 2.31 -10.69
C LEU A 202 -9.03 1.43 -11.93
N PRO A 203 -7.96 1.66 -12.72
CA PRO A 203 -7.55 0.79 -13.81
C PRO A 203 -7.41 -0.68 -13.43
N LEU A 204 -7.78 -1.58 -14.34
CA LEU A 204 -7.78 -3.02 -14.11
C LEU A 204 -6.38 -3.60 -13.78
N HIS A 205 -5.31 -2.95 -14.23
CA HIS A 205 -3.93 -3.43 -14.10
C HIS A 205 -3.19 -2.87 -12.87
N ILE A 206 -3.88 -2.19 -11.95
CA ILE A 206 -3.25 -1.75 -10.70
C ILE A 206 -2.90 -2.97 -9.84
N LEU A 207 -1.63 -3.05 -9.42
CA LEU A 207 -1.09 -4.15 -8.62
C LEU A 207 -1.06 -3.87 -7.11
N SER A 208 -1.02 -2.60 -6.71
CA SER A 208 -0.96 -2.17 -5.31
C SER A 208 -1.54 -0.77 -5.12
N ILE A 209 -2.04 -0.52 -3.90
CA ILE A 209 -2.46 0.80 -3.41
C ILE A 209 -1.43 1.26 -2.38
N GLY A 210 -0.76 2.38 -2.67
CA GLY A 210 0.29 2.96 -1.82
C GLY A 210 -0.18 3.40 -0.44
N ASN A 211 0.79 3.70 0.42
CA ASN A 211 0.55 4.20 1.77
C ASN A 211 -0.19 5.53 1.73
N CYS A 212 -1.17 5.70 2.63
CA CYS A 212 -1.94 6.93 2.80
C CYS A 212 -2.63 7.43 1.51
N CYS A 213 -2.77 6.58 0.48
CA CYS A 213 -3.19 6.98 -0.86
C CYS A 213 -4.53 7.73 -0.85
N PHE A 214 -5.52 7.25 -0.09
CA PHE A 214 -6.82 7.89 0.09
C PHE A 214 -7.05 8.40 1.52
N GLU A 215 -6.00 8.55 2.35
CA GLU A 215 -6.18 9.00 3.73
C GLU A 215 -6.92 10.35 3.76
N LYS A 216 -7.95 10.45 4.62
CA LYS A 216 -8.80 11.64 4.80
C LYS A 216 -9.58 12.05 3.54
N CYS A 217 -9.85 11.12 2.62
CA CYS A 217 -10.87 11.29 1.58
C CYS A 217 -12.28 11.15 2.18
N LYS A 218 -12.71 12.15 2.95
CA LYS A 218 -13.89 12.06 3.82
C LYS A 218 -15.22 11.82 3.10
N HIS A 219 -15.33 12.18 1.81
CA HIS A 219 -16.52 11.97 0.98
C HIS A 219 -16.46 10.71 0.10
N LEU A 220 -15.37 9.93 0.15
CA LEU A 220 -15.21 8.73 -0.65
C LEU A 220 -16.15 7.63 -0.14
N SER A 221 -17.28 7.45 -0.83
CA SER A 221 -18.33 6.52 -0.40
C SER A 221 -18.16 5.11 -0.95
N SER A 222 -17.48 4.96 -2.09
CA SER A 222 -17.25 3.69 -2.75
C SER A 222 -15.98 3.71 -3.59
N VAL A 223 -15.25 2.58 -3.60
CA VAL A 223 -14.11 2.32 -4.47
C VAL A 223 -14.19 0.89 -4.97
N THR A 224 -14.12 0.72 -6.29
CA THR A 224 -13.96 -0.61 -6.89
C THR A 224 -12.49 -0.96 -6.95
N ILE A 225 -12.06 -1.95 -6.17
CA ILE A 225 -10.68 -2.41 -6.14
C ILE A 225 -10.44 -3.39 -7.30
N PRO A 226 -9.42 -3.18 -8.15
CA PRO A 226 -9.11 -4.09 -9.24
C PRO A 226 -8.72 -5.50 -8.77
N LEU A 227 -9.06 -6.52 -9.58
CA LEU A 227 -8.89 -7.95 -9.25
C LEU A 227 -7.43 -8.41 -9.11
N HIS A 228 -6.45 -7.59 -9.49
CA HIS A 228 -5.02 -7.92 -9.42
C HIS A 228 -4.29 -7.20 -8.28
N VAL A 229 -5.00 -6.41 -7.47
CA VAL A 229 -4.38 -5.74 -6.31
C VAL A 229 -3.96 -6.79 -5.29
N THR A 230 -2.68 -6.79 -4.93
CA THR A 230 -2.07 -7.77 -4.03
C THR A 230 -1.94 -7.28 -2.59
N SER A 231 -1.99 -5.96 -2.35
CA SER A 231 -1.85 -5.39 -1.01
C SER A 231 -2.46 -3.99 -0.90
N PHE A 232 -2.87 -3.65 0.33
CA PHE A 232 -3.23 -2.28 0.72
C PHE A 232 -2.15 -1.69 1.64
N GLY A 233 -1.63 -0.52 1.27
CA GLY A 233 -0.64 0.21 2.06
C GLY A 233 -1.15 0.67 3.43
N VAL A 234 -0.21 1.08 4.27
CA VAL A 234 -0.46 1.69 5.59
C VAL A 234 -1.39 2.88 5.43
N SER A 235 -2.44 2.97 6.24
CA SER A 235 -3.41 4.09 6.25
C SER A 235 -4.08 4.37 4.90
N SER A 236 -4.05 3.45 3.93
CA SER A 236 -4.50 3.72 2.55
C SER A 236 -5.95 4.24 2.44
N PHE A 237 -6.85 3.84 3.35
CA PHE A 237 -8.23 4.36 3.47
C PHE A 237 -8.52 4.98 4.85
N CYS A 238 -7.49 5.38 5.60
CA CYS A 238 -7.65 5.98 6.93
C CYS A 238 -8.52 7.24 6.86
N GLU A 239 -9.49 7.39 7.77
CA GLU A 239 -10.47 8.48 7.82
C GLU A 239 -11.30 8.66 6.53
N CYS A 240 -11.50 7.62 5.71
CA CYS A 240 -12.53 7.58 4.68
C CYS A 240 -13.92 7.43 5.32
N SER A 241 -14.37 8.46 6.04
CA SER A 241 -15.49 8.38 6.98
C SER A 241 -16.85 8.04 6.36
N THR A 242 -17.02 8.20 5.05
CA THR A 242 -18.26 7.89 4.31
C THR A 242 -18.19 6.58 3.53
N LEU A 243 -17.03 5.92 3.50
CA LEU A 243 -16.86 4.62 2.83
C LEU A 243 -17.72 3.59 3.56
N SER A 244 -18.83 3.19 2.95
CA SER A 244 -19.82 2.31 3.57
C SER A 244 -19.63 0.84 3.22
N HIS A 245 -19.03 0.59 2.05
CA HIS A 245 -18.78 -0.73 1.49
C HIS A 245 -17.45 -0.75 0.72
N LEU A 246 -16.68 -1.82 0.86
CA LEU A 246 -15.48 -2.07 0.09
C LEU A 246 -15.28 -3.58 -0.09
N ASP A 247 -15.30 -4.03 -1.35
CA ASP A 247 -14.97 -5.41 -1.69
C ASP A 247 -13.46 -5.58 -1.76
N ILE A 248 -12.92 -6.42 -0.86
CA ILE A 248 -11.50 -6.79 -0.88
C ILE A 248 -11.32 -7.97 -1.84
N PRO A 249 -10.57 -7.83 -2.95
CA PRO A 249 -10.39 -8.92 -3.90
C PRO A 249 -9.62 -10.11 -3.32
N ALA A 250 -9.89 -11.31 -3.83
CA ALA A 250 -9.20 -12.54 -3.43
C ALA A 250 -7.71 -12.61 -3.84
N SER A 251 -7.21 -11.60 -4.55
CA SER A 251 -5.77 -11.43 -4.83
C SER A 251 -5.01 -10.76 -3.68
N VAL A 252 -5.72 -10.10 -2.75
CA VAL A 252 -5.08 -9.36 -1.65
C VAL A 252 -4.47 -10.34 -0.65
N LEU A 253 -3.18 -10.15 -0.37
CA LEU A 253 -2.38 -10.97 0.56
C LEU A 253 -2.20 -10.30 1.92
N SER A 254 -2.21 -8.96 1.97
CA SER A 254 -1.97 -8.18 3.18
C SER A 254 -2.73 -6.86 3.21
N ILE A 255 -3.16 -6.47 4.42
CA ILE A 255 -3.82 -5.19 4.70
C ILE A 255 -2.96 -4.43 5.72
N GLY A 256 -2.49 -3.25 5.35
CA GLY A 256 -1.55 -2.44 6.14
C GLY A 256 -2.09 -1.94 7.48
N ASN A 257 -1.19 -1.44 8.32
CA ASN A 257 -1.54 -0.79 9.60
C ASN A 257 -2.47 0.40 9.35
N PHE A 258 -3.45 0.63 10.23
CA PHE A 258 -4.41 1.74 10.14
C PHE A 258 -5.22 1.82 8.83
N CYS A 259 -5.21 0.78 7.99
CA CYS A 259 -5.75 0.83 6.62
C CYS A 259 -7.18 1.39 6.56
N PHE A 260 -8.07 0.97 7.46
CA PHE A 260 -9.46 1.44 7.57
C PHE A 260 -9.72 2.20 8.87
N PHE A 261 -8.68 2.76 9.52
CA PHE A 261 -8.84 3.51 10.76
C PHE A 261 -9.87 4.62 10.58
N ALA A 262 -10.86 4.70 11.48
CA ALA A 262 -11.95 5.67 11.45
C ALA A 262 -12.75 5.72 10.13
N CYS A 263 -12.89 4.59 9.42
CA CYS A 263 -13.91 4.41 8.39
C CYS A 263 -15.30 4.26 9.03
N CYS A 264 -15.81 5.36 9.59
CA CYS A 264 -16.99 5.34 10.47
C CYS A 264 -18.27 4.78 9.83
N SER A 265 -18.41 4.87 8.50
CA SER A 265 -19.59 4.37 7.77
C SER A 265 -19.49 2.92 7.32
N LEU A 266 -18.30 2.31 7.42
CA LEU A 266 -18.05 0.94 6.96
C LEU A 266 -18.88 -0.02 7.80
N SER A 267 -19.83 -0.70 7.16
CA SER A 267 -20.85 -1.51 7.83
C SER A 267 -20.51 -2.99 7.86
N ASP A 268 -19.92 -3.51 6.79
CA ASP A 268 -19.48 -4.90 6.70
C ASP A 268 -18.15 -4.99 5.93
N VAL A 269 -17.33 -5.97 6.32
CA VAL A 269 -16.06 -6.27 5.63
C VAL A 269 -15.89 -7.79 5.56
N ASN A 270 -15.79 -8.30 4.35
CA ASN A 270 -15.37 -9.67 4.10
C ASN A 270 -13.87 -9.71 3.82
N ILE A 271 -13.10 -10.37 4.68
CA ILE A 271 -11.65 -10.50 4.51
C ILE A 271 -11.39 -11.83 3.79
N PRO A 272 -10.98 -11.80 2.49
CA PRO A 272 -10.88 -13.01 1.69
C PRO A 272 -9.82 -13.97 2.21
N SER A 273 -9.98 -15.26 1.92
CA SER A 273 -9.10 -16.34 2.42
C SER A 273 -7.63 -16.21 1.99
N SER A 274 -7.34 -15.36 1.01
CA SER A 274 -5.99 -15.03 0.55
C SER A 274 -5.22 -14.14 1.52
N VAL A 275 -5.92 -13.36 2.36
CA VAL A 275 -5.28 -12.42 3.29
C VAL A 275 -4.58 -13.20 4.39
N THR A 276 -3.28 -12.99 4.51
CA THR A 276 -2.40 -13.63 5.50
C THR A 276 -2.08 -12.73 6.68
N SER A 277 -2.22 -11.41 6.52
CA SER A 277 -1.94 -10.43 7.57
C SER A 277 -2.88 -9.22 7.54
N ILE A 278 -3.25 -8.76 8.74
CA ILE A 278 -3.98 -7.51 8.98
C ILE A 278 -3.13 -6.70 9.95
N GLY A 279 -2.81 -5.46 9.59
CA GLY A 279 -2.01 -4.57 10.43
C GLY A 279 -2.73 -4.14 11.72
N HIS A 280 -1.96 -3.58 12.65
CA HIS A 280 -2.53 -3.02 13.87
C HIS A 280 -3.44 -1.82 13.57
N ASN A 281 -4.41 -1.57 14.46
CA ASN A 281 -5.37 -0.48 14.32
C ASN A 281 -6.20 -0.49 13.01
N CYS A 282 -6.20 -1.60 12.25
CA CYS A 282 -6.74 -1.62 10.88
C CYS A 282 -8.20 -1.17 10.80
N PHE A 283 -9.08 -1.65 11.69
CA PHE A 283 -10.50 -1.28 11.74
C PHE A 283 -10.84 -0.46 12.99
N ASN A 284 -9.85 0.18 13.63
CA ASN A 284 -10.08 1.00 14.82
C ASN A 284 -11.06 2.14 14.49
N CYS A 285 -12.07 2.36 15.33
CA CYS A 285 -13.13 3.35 15.17
C CYS A 285 -14.02 3.15 13.92
N CYS A 286 -14.10 1.94 13.36
CA CYS A 286 -15.17 1.57 12.41
C CYS A 286 -16.50 1.38 13.17
N ILE A 287 -17.09 2.50 13.62
CA ILE A 287 -18.20 2.50 14.58
C ILE A 287 -19.48 1.81 14.07
N ASN A 288 -19.70 1.77 12.76
CA ASN A 288 -20.85 1.13 12.11
C ASN A 288 -20.60 -0.32 11.68
N LEU A 289 -19.39 -0.84 11.85
CA LEU A 289 -19.06 -2.21 11.45
C LEU A 289 -19.88 -3.20 12.29
N THR A 290 -20.77 -3.95 11.67
CA THR A 290 -21.70 -4.87 12.33
C THR A 290 -21.19 -6.31 12.39
N SER A 291 -20.52 -6.75 11.32
CA SER A 291 -20.02 -8.11 11.19
C SER A 291 -18.66 -8.16 10.51
N VAL A 292 -17.82 -9.13 10.94
CA VAL A 292 -16.51 -9.39 10.31
C VAL A 292 -16.29 -10.89 10.21
N THR A 293 -15.89 -11.35 9.03
CA THR A 293 -15.34 -12.70 8.83
C THR A 293 -13.84 -12.59 8.57
N VAL A 294 -13.03 -13.16 9.46
CA VAL A 294 -11.56 -13.10 9.40
C VAL A 294 -11.02 -14.28 8.57
N SER A 295 -10.09 -14.00 7.66
CA SER A 295 -9.45 -15.00 6.77
C SER A 295 -8.81 -16.17 7.53
N ALA A 296 -9.05 -17.39 7.03
CA ALA A 296 -8.53 -18.64 7.58
C ALA A 296 -7.00 -18.77 7.64
N GLN A 297 -6.25 -17.86 7.01
CA GLN A 297 -4.78 -17.87 7.03
C GLN A 297 -4.18 -17.03 8.16
N ILE A 298 -4.96 -16.11 8.74
CA ILE A 298 -4.47 -15.16 9.74
C ILE A 298 -4.09 -15.89 11.03
N LYS A 299 -2.89 -15.59 11.56
CA LYS A 299 -2.34 -16.21 12.77
C LYS A 299 -2.52 -15.37 14.03
N SER A 300 -2.51 -14.05 13.91
CA SER A 300 -2.69 -13.12 15.02
C SER A 300 -3.66 -12.02 14.63
N LEU A 301 -4.46 -11.57 15.60
CA LEU A 301 -5.07 -10.25 15.53
C LEU A 301 -4.15 -9.26 16.25
N GLU A 302 -3.70 -8.24 15.54
CA GLU A 302 -2.81 -7.23 16.09
C GLU A 302 -3.52 -6.29 17.08
N HIS A 303 -2.73 -5.49 17.80
CA HIS A 303 -3.24 -4.55 18.80
C HIS A 303 -4.21 -3.52 18.19
N ASP A 304 -5.24 -3.16 18.96
CA ASP A 304 -6.29 -2.21 18.60
C ASP A 304 -7.06 -2.48 17.29
N CYS A 305 -6.95 -3.69 16.72
CA CYS A 305 -7.48 -3.98 15.37
C CYS A 305 -8.96 -3.63 15.18
N PHE A 306 -9.82 -3.90 16.18
CA PHE A 306 -11.25 -3.55 16.20
C PHE A 306 -11.61 -2.61 17.36
N PHE A 307 -10.65 -1.80 17.83
CA PHE A 307 -10.86 -0.86 18.94
C PHE A 307 -12.02 0.10 18.62
N LYS A 308 -12.97 0.25 19.54
CA LYS A 308 -14.19 1.08 19.39
C LYS A 308 -15.04 0.76 18.16
N CYS A 309 -15.05 -0.47 17.65
CA CYS A 309 -16.10 -0.94 16.72
C CYS A 309 -17.42 -1.13 17.48
N SER A 310 -18.09 -0.02 17.82
CA SER A 310 -19.19 -0.02 18.79
C SER A 310 -20.42 -0.84 18.36
N ASN A 311 -20.68 -0.92 17.05
CA ASN A 311 -21.80 -1.69 16.50
C ASN A 311 -21.44 -3.15 16.16
N LEU A 312 -20.18 -3.57 16.35
CA LEU A 312 -19.76 -4.93 16.05
C LEU A 312 -20.52 -5.91 16.94
N ASN A 313 -21.42 -6.67 16.32
CA ASN A 313 -22.26 -7.65 17.01
C ASN A 313 -21.65 -9.05 16.90
N THR A 314 -21.17 -9.40 15.70
CA THR A 314 -20.62 -10.72 15.39
C THR A 314 -19.23 -10.62 14.80
N ILE A 315 -18.34 -11.52 15.21
CA ILE A 315 -17.05 -11.73 14.55
C ILE A 315 -16.74 -13.22 14.51
N ILE A 316 -16.39 -13.71 13.32
CA ILE A 316 -16.01 -15.10 13.10
C ILE A 316 -14.48 -15.16 13.04
N LEU A 317 -13.88 -15.74 14.10
CA LEU A 317 -12.44 -15.98 14.18
C LEU A 317 -12.10 -17.37 13.62
N PRO A 318 -11.06 -17.49 12.78
CA PRO A 318 -10.66 -18.77 12.22
C PRO A 318 -9.83 -19.59 13.21
N LYS A 319 -9.81 -20.91 13.00
CA LYS A 319 -9.03 -21.87 13.80
C LYS A 319 -7.51 -21.70 13.69
N SER A 320 -7.04 -20.81 12.83
CA SER A 320 -5.63 -20.47 12.64
C SER A 320 -5.10 -19.47 13.66
N ILE A 321 -5.98 -18.71 14.34
CA ILE A 321 -5.57 -17.66 15.29
C ILE A 321 -4.92 -18.28 16.53
N THR A 322 -3.71 -17.84 16.85
CA THR A 322 -2.97 -18.25 18.05
C THR A 322 -2.86 -17.12 19.08
N SER A 323 -3.05 -15.86 18.68
CA SER A 323 -3.04 -14.71 19.59
C SER A 323 -4.04 -13.62 19.22
N ILE A 324 -4.60 -12.96 20.23
CA ILE A 324 -5.45 -11.77 20.10
C ILE A 324 -4.76 -10.63 20.87
N GLY A 325 -4.43 -9.54 20.17
CA GLY A 325 -3.61 -8.46 20.66
C GLY A 325 -4.24 -7.58 21.74
N GLU A 326 -3.42 -6.69 22.30
CA GLU A 326 -3.84 -5.67 23.27
C GLU A 326 -4.99 -4.81 22.69
N ARG A 327 -5.99 -4.52 23.53
CA ARG A 327 -7.15 -3.64 23.23
C ARG A 327 -7.94 -3.99 21.95
N CYS A 328 -7.77 -5.20 21.41
CA CYS A 328 -8.29 -5.58 20.09
C CYS A 328 -9.80 -5.32 19.92
N PHE A 329 -10.61 -5.58 20.96
CA PHE A 329 -12.06 -5.36 20.98
C PHE A 329 -12.49 -4.35 22.06
N TRP A 330 -11.60 -3.44 22.48
CA TRP A 330 -11.93 -2.46 23.51
C TRP A 330 -13.14 -1.61 23.07
N ARG A 331 -14.17 -1.51 23.92
CA ARG A 331 -15.43 -0.79 23.64
C ARG A 331 -16.17 -1.27 22.37
N CYS A 332 -16.06 -2.54 22.02
CA CYS A 332 -17.03 -3.20 21.14
C CYS A 332 -18.34 -3.42 21.91
N LYS A 333 -19.09 -2.33 22.12
CA LYS A 333 -20.22 -2.29 23.06
C LYS A 333 -21.32 -3.29 22.72
N ASN A 334 -21.57 -3.52 21.42
CA ASN A 334 -22.61 -4.42 20.93
C ASN A 334 -22.17 -5.88 20.78
N LEU A 335 -20.90 -6.20 21.00
CA LEU A 335 -20.38 -7.56 20.86
C LEU A 335 -20.98 -8.45 21.94
N SER A 336 -21.97 -9.27 21.58
CA SER A 336 -22.70 -10.10 22.54
C SER A 336 -22.09 -11.47 22.75
N THR A 337 -21.48 -12.01 21.70
CA THR A 337 -20.87 -13.35 21.70
C THR A 337 -19.63 -13.34 20.84
N ILE A 338 -18.59 -14.05 21.28
CA ILE A 338 -17.41 -14.32 20.49
C ILE A 338 -16.94 -15.76 20.75
N GLN A 339 -16.75 -16.53 19.67
CA GLN A 339 -16.18 -17.87 19.75
C GLN A 339 -14.66 -17.75 19.64
N ILE A 340 -13.96 -17.81 20.77
CA ILE A 340 -12.51 -17.83 20.81
C ILE A 340 -12.05 -19.20 20.30
N PRO A 341 -11.26 -19.31 19.22
CA PRO A 341 -10.83 -20.61 18.71
C PRO A 341 -9.96 -21.38 19.70
N SER A 342 -10.02 -22.71 19.66
CA SER A 342 -9.22 -23.56 20.56
C SER A 342 -7.71 -23.46 20.34
N SER A 343 -7.26 -22.88 19.23
CA SER A 343 -5.86 -22.61 18.89
C SER A 343 -5.26 -21.41 19.64
N VAL A 344 -6.09 -20.54 20.21
CA VAL A 344 -5.66 -19.31 20.88
C VAL A 344 -4.87 -19.64 22.14
N GLN A 345 -3.69 -19.05 22.27
CA GLN A 345 -2.78 -19.20 23.41
C GLN A 345 -2.70 -17.94 24.26
N ILE A 346 -2.84 -16.76 23.63
CA ILE A 346 -2.62 -15.46 24.27
C ILE A 346 -3.81 -14.54 23.95
N ILE A 347 -4.41 -13.96 24.99
CA ILE A 347 -5.37 -12.86 24.86
C ILE A 347 -4.76 -11.64 25.57
N GLY A 348 -4.53 -10.56 24.84
CA GLY A 348 -3.79 -9.39 25.31
C GLY A 348 -4.51 -8.54 26.34
N ASP A 349 -3.79 -7.55 26.87
CA ASP A 349 -4.28 -6.60 27.86
C ASP A 349 -5.47 -5.80 27.32
N HIS A 350 -6.47 -5.56 28.16
CA HIS A 350 -7.68 -4.79 27.85
C HIS A 350 -8.46 -5.25 26.62
N CYS A 351 -8.25 -6.49 26.13
CA CYS A 351 -8.76 -6.95 24.85
C CYS A 351 -10.27 -6.77 24.68
N PHE A 352 -11.07 -7.12 25.69
CA PHE A 352 -12.54 -6.96 25.71
C PHE A 352 -13.01 -5.87 26.68
N HIS A 353 -12.14 -4.93 27.06
CA HIS A 353 -12.48 -3.89 28.03
C HIS A 353 -13.72 -3.09 27.59
N LYS A 354 -14.73 -2.97 28.46
CA LYS A 354 -16.03 -2.31 28.19
C LYS A 354 -16.82 -2.92 27.01
N CYS A 355 -16.70 -4.23 26.77
CA CYS A 355 -17.67 -4.98 25.94
C CYS A 355 -18.95 -5.24 26.74
N TYR A 356 -19.80 -4.21 26.85
CA TYR A 356 -20.93 -4.23 27.78
C TYR A 356 -21.95 -5.35 27.51
N ASN A 357 -22.12 -5.77 26.26
CA ASN A 357 -23.10 -6.81 25.89
C ASN A 357 -22.56 -8.23 25.89
N LEU A 358 -21.26 -8.44 26.11
CA LEU A 358 -20.64 -9.77 26.09
C LEU A 358 -21.20 -10.61 27.25
N LYS A 359 -21.86 -11.74 26.94
CA LYS A 359 -22.59 -12.55 27.93
C LYS A 359 -21.81 -13.74 28.46
N ASP A 360 -21.17 -14.48 27.56
CA ASP A 360 -20.51 -15.73 27.90
C ASP A 360 -19.18 -15.84 27.17
N ILE A 361 -18.16 -16.38 27.86
CA ILE A 361 -16.87 -16.69 27.25
C ILE A 361 -16.45 -18.13 27.58
N THR A 362 -15.76 -18.76 26.62
CA THR A 362 -15.09 -20.04 26.82
C THR A 362 -13.61 -19.87 26.50
N LEU A 363 -12.76 -20.19 27.49
CA LEU A 363 -11.32 -20.25 27.35
C LEU A 363 -10.91 -21.72 27.19
N HIS A 364 -10.54 -22.10 25.97
CA HIS A 364 -10.21 -23.48 25.61
C HIS A 364 -8.85 -23.95 26.16
N HIS A 365 -8.58 -25.24 25.98
CA HIS A 365 -7.44 -25.96 26.55
C HIS A 365 -6.04 -25.37 26.23
N ASN A 366 -5.87 -24.60 25.13
CA ASN A 366 -4.58 -24.01 24.76
C ASN A 366 -4.36 -22.58 25.29
N VAL A 367 -5.37 -21.93 25.87
CA VAL A 367 -5.22 -20.58 26.40
C VAL A 367 -4.25 -20.62 27.59
N LYS A 368 -3.11 -19.94 27.46
CA LYS A 368 -2.03 -19.87 28.46
C LYS A 368 -2.11 -18.59 29.27
N THR A 369 -2.36 -17.46 28.61
CA THR A 369 -2.38 -16.14 29.24
C THR A 369 -3.59 -15.33 28.80
N VAL A 370 -4.15 -14.60 29.77
CA VAL A 370 -5.17 -13.57 29.56
C VAL A 370 -4.67 -12.31 30.24
N GLY A 371 -4.55 -11.22 29.49
CA GLY A 371 -3.91 -9.98 29.92
C GLY A 371 -4.63 -9.22 31.03
N ASN A 372 -4.00 -8.13 31.48
CA ASN A 372 -4.54 -7.22 32.48
C ASN A 372 -5.84 -6.57 31.98
N CYS A 373 -6.82 -6.38 32.86
CA CYS A 373 -8.08 -5.70 32.55
C CYS A 373 -8.84 -6.26 31.33
N CYS A 374 -8.57 -7.50 30.91
CA CYS A 374 -9.01 -8.04 29.64
C CYS A 374 -10.53 -7.97 29.44
N TYR A 375 -11.31 -8.33 30.45
CA TYR A 375 -12.78 -8.26 30.45
C TYR A 375 -13.31 -7.14 31.38
N TYR A 376 -12.49 -6.15 31.72
CA TYR A 376 -12.86 -5.09 32.65
C TYR A 376 -14.14 -4.36 32.21
N ASN A 377 -15.10 -4.19 33.12
CA ASN A 377 -16.43 -3.62 32.87
C ASN A 377 -17.24 -4.33 31.75
N CYS A 378 -17.07 -5.64 31.57
CA CYS A 378 -18.04 -6.45 30.82
C CYS A 378 -19.27 -6.73 31.71
N ILE A 379 -20.12 -5.71 31.88
CA ILE A 379 -21.19 -5.72 32.89
C ILE A 379 -22.21 -6.85 32.71
N ASN A 380 -22.48 -7.30 31.49
CA ASN A 380 -23.40 -8.41 31.20
C ASN A 380 -22.74 -9.78 31.13
N LEU A 381 -21.43 -9.88 31.38
CA LEU A 381 -20.74 -11.16 31.37
C LEU A 381 -21.22 -11.99 32.57
N SER A 382 -21.95 -13.07 32.31
CA SER A 382 -22.54 -13.94 33.33
C SER A 382 -21.80 -15.26 33.52
N THR A 383 -21.18 -15.79 32.46
CA THR A 383 -20.52 -17.09 32.50
C THR A 383 -19.10 -17.04 31.92
N VAL A 384 -18.16 -17.66 32.63
CA VAL A 384 -16.80 -17.91 32.16
C VAL A 384 -16.49 -19.40 32.31
N VAL A 385 -16.20 -20.08 31.20
CA VAL A 385 -15.78 -21.49 31.19
C VAL A 385 -14.28 -21.57 30.93
N ILE A 386 -13.53 -22.22 31.82
CA ILE A 386 -12.06 -22.32 31.77
C ILE A 386 -11.66 -23.79 31.65
N GLN A 387 -11.12 -24.17 30.48
CA GLN A 387 -10.75 -25.56 30.14
C GLN A 387 -9.22 -25.84 30.26
N SER A 388 -8.42 -24.82 30.59
CA SER A 388 -6.95 -24.89 30.72
C SER A 388 -6.46 -24.32 32.04
N ASN A 389 -5.16 -24.46 32.29
CA ASN A 389 -4.46 -23.69 33.33
C ASN A 389 -4.07 -22.34 32.73
N VAL A 390 -4.85 -21.31 33.04
CA VAL A 390 -4.67 -19.95 32.52
C VAL A 390 -3.93 -19.09 33.55
N LYS A 391 -3.00 -18.24 33.09
CA LYS A 391 -2.46 -17.11 33.85
C LYS A 391 -3.26 -15.85 33.53
N PHE A 392 -4.07 -15.39 34.48
CA PHE A 392 -4.80 -14.14 34.35
C PHE A 392 -3.97 -12.96 34.84
N GLY A 393 -4.02 -11.84 34.12
CA GLY A 393 -3.50 -10.56 34.55
C GLY A 393 -4.36 -9.90 35.63
N ASN A 394 -3.91 -8.74 36.10
CA ASN A 394 -4.59 -7.96 37.12
C ASN A 394 -5.94 -7.42 36.63
N ASP A 395 -6.92 -7.32 37.52
CA ASP A 395 -8.24 -6.71 37.25
C ASP A 395 -9.00 -7.30 36.05
N CYS A 396 -8.67 -8.54 35.67
CA CYS A 396 -9.13 -9.15 34.42
C CYS A 396 -10.66 -9.11 34.26
N PHE A 397 -11.42 -9.39 35.33
CA PHE A 397 -12.89 -9.34 35.35
C PHE A 397 -13.43 -8.28 36.31
N PHE A 398 -12.63 -7.26 36.64
CA PHE A 398 -13.09 -6.18 37.49
C PHE A 398 -14.26 -5.42 36.84
N GLY A 399 -15.32 -5.16 37.60
CA GLY A 399 -16.53 -4.51 37.09
C GLY A 399 -17.47 -5.42 36.28
N CYS A 400 -17.20 -6.72 36.17
CA CYS A 400 -18.16 -7.71 35.65
C CYS A 400 -19.23 -8.00 36.71
N THR A 401 -20.20 -7.09 36.85
CA THR A 401 -21.19 -7.12 37.94
C THR A 401 -22.18 -8.27 37.87
N ASN A 402 -22.44 -8.83 36.69
CA ASN A 402 -23.36 -9.95 36.49
C ASN A 402 -22.65 -11.31 36.44
N LEU A 403 -21.34 -11.36 36.64
CA LEU A 403 -20.57 -12.60 36.59
C LEU A 403 -20.92 -13.46 37.82
N ILE A 404 -21.63 -14.55 37.58
CA ILE A 404 -22.10 -15.47 38.63
C ILE A 404 -21.53 -16.88 38.48
N ASN A 405 -21.14 -17.27 37.27
CA ASN A 405 -20.74 -18.65 36.96
C ASN A 405 -19.32 -18.72 36.40
N VAL A 406 -18.35 -19.10 37.23
CA VAL A 406 -16.98 -19.41 36.77
C VAL A 406 -16.75 -20.91 36.90
N LYS A 407 -16.70 -21.61 35.77
CA LYS A 407 -16.51 -23.07 35.71
C LYS A 407 -15.06 -23.40 35.35
N THR A 408 -14.31 -23.98 36.28
CA THR A 408 -12.90 -24.34 36.08
C THR A 408 -12.73 -25.86 36.05
N ILE A 409 -12.08 -26.39 35.01
CA ILE A 409 -11.95 -27.86 34.81
C ILE A 409 -10.61 -28.42 35.32
N LYS A 410 -9.60 -27.58 35.63
CA LYS A 410 -8.24 -28.03 36.00
C LYS A 410 -7.63 -27.30 37.20
N ARG A 411 -6.83 -28.04 37.99
CA ARG A 411 -5.96 -27.50 39.05
C ARG A 411 -4.73 -26.83 38.42
N GLY A 412 -4.44 -25.58 38.81
CA GLY A 412 -3.26 -24.83 38.36
C GLY A 412 -3.52 -23.50 37.63
N THR A 413 -4.76 -23.00 37.62
CA THR A 413 -5.08 -21.65 37.16
C THR A 413 -4.52 -20.62 38.16
N SER A 414 -3.73 -19.64 37.69
CA SER A 414 -3.19 -18.57 38.52
C SER A 414 -3.91 -17.25 38.24
N LEU A 415 -4.36 -16.59 39.30
CA LEU A 415 -5.04 -15.31 39.21
C LEU A 415 -4.07 -14.17 39.52
N GLY A 416 -4.13 -13.08 38.75
CA GLY A 416 -3.46 -11.82 39.05
C GLY A 416 -4.08 -11.12 40.26
N GLN A 417 -3.67 -9.89 40.55
CA GLN A 417 -4.26 -9.09 41.63
C GLN A 417 -5.70 -8.68 41.27
N ILE A 418 -6.62 -8.86 42.22
CA ILE A 418 -8.04 -8.44 42.15
C ILE A 418 -8.72 -8.89 40.82
N PRO A 419 -8.69 -10.19 40.48
CA PRO A 419 -9.19 -10.68 39.20
C PRO A 419 -10.71 -10.51 39.05
N PHE A 420 -11.45 -10.43 40.17
CA PHE A 420 -12.91 -10.35 40.23
C PHE A 420 -13.34 -9.19 41.13
N SER A 421 -14.53 -8.63 40.87
CA SER A 421 -15.11 -7.61 41.75
C SER A 421 -15.62 -8.23 43.07
N SER A 422 -15.77 -7.42 44.12
CA SER A 422 -16.19 -7.87 45.46
C SER A 422 -17.56 -8.56 45.54
N LYS A 423 -18.41 -8.47 44.49
CA LYS A 423 -19.72 -9.11 44.42
C LYS A 423 -19.73 -10.49 43.73
N THR A 424 -18.62 -10.92 43.12
CA THR A 424 -18.57 -12.02 42.12
C THR A 424 -18.41 -13.43 42.73
N ILE A 425 -18.45 -13.60 44.06
CA ILE A 425 -18.14 -14.90 44.69
C ILE A 425 -19.42 -15.64 45.09
N HIS A 426 -19.93 -16.52 44.22
CA HIS A 426 -20.70 -17.67 44.65
C HIS A 426 -19.85 -18.95 44.48
N HIS A 427 -19.54 -19.54 45.63
CA HIS A 427 -18.73 -20.73 45.82
C HIS A 427 -19.33 -21.96 45.14
N ASP A 428 -18.63 -22.51 44.17
CA ASP A 428 -18.61 -23.97 43.95
C ASP A 428 -17.16 -24.47 43.99
N LYS A 429 -16.79 -25.00 45.18
CA LYS A 429 -15.58 -25.79 45.48
C LYS A 429 -14.24 -25.30 44.90
N MET A 430 -13.86 -24.05 45.18
CA MET A 430 -12.43 -23.75 45.37
C MET A 430 -12.04 -24.18 46.79
N ASN A 431 -11.33 -25.32 46.88
CA ASN A 431 -10.91 -25.90 48.16
C ASN A 431 -9.93 -24.97 48.90
N LYS A 432 -10.39 -24.51 50.08
CA LYS A 432 -9.77 -23.92 51.29
C LYS A 432 -8.23 -23.86 51.52
N LYS A 433 -7.34 -23.88 50.52
CA LYS A 433 -5.87 -23.74 50.74
C LYS A 433 -5.24 -22.44 50.23
N ASP A 434 -5.96 -21.61 49.47
CA ASP A 434 -5.47 -20.28 49.03
C ASP A 434 -6.07 -19.11 49.82
N HIS A 435 -6.73 -19.37 50.96
CA HIS A 435 -7.36 -18.35 51.81
C HIS A 435 -6.40 -17.43 52.60
N LYS A 436 -5.14 -17.29 52.20
CA LYS A 436 -4.22 -16.34 52.84
C LYS A 436 -3.73 -15.29 51.83
N LYS A 437 -4.66 -14.44 51.36
CA LYS A 437 -4.45 -13.02 51.00
C LYS A 437 -5.74 -12.37 50.43
N CYS A 438 -6.87 -12.63 51.07
CA CYS A 438 -8.09 -11.85 50.85
C CYS A 438 -8.66 -11.46 52.23
N SER A 439 -8.14 -10.36 52.77
CA SER A 439 -8.72 -9.64 53.90
C SER A 439 -8.67 -8.15 53.62
N PHE A 440 -9.86 -7.55 53.75
CA PHE A 440 -10.33 -6.17 53.61
C PHE A 440 -9.37 -5.01 53.94
N VAL A 441 -9.43 -3.95 53.11
CA VAL A 441 -9.93 -2.59 53.46
C VAL A 441 -10.67 -2.05 52.24
#